data_AF-A0A3M1JGU2-F1
#
_entry.id   AF-A0A3M1JGU2-F1
#
_cell.length_a   1.000
_cell.length_b   1.000
_cell.length_c   1.000
_cell.angle_alpha   90.00
_cell.angle_beta   90.00
_cell.angle_gamma   90.00
#
_symmetry.space_group_name_H-M   'P 1'
#
loop_
_entity.id
_entity.type
_entity.pdbx_description
1 polymer ?
#
loop_
_entity_poly.entity_id
_entity_poly.type
_entity_poly.pdbx_seq_one_letter_code
_entity_poly.pdbx_strand_id
1 'polypeptide(L)'
;MNEPAPPPSEFSLEDIRQALTRPLPGVGGQIKMAPAPLPHRANRWEVPENCREASVLLLLYPKSKNGRPGSGLHTVLIRRPQYPGVHSGQISFPGGRREPGESRQDAALRETFEEIGVAPENITIIGQLSRLYIPPSNFCIYPFVASCSRQPVFQPDEREVAELVEAPLGLFFDRALHKEETWHFENYGNRRIPYFFVLGHKVWGATAMILSEFVTLLTGIQPEPRLNHG
;
A
#
# COMPACT_ATOMS: atom_id res chain seq x y z
N MET A 1 -3.83 -31.87 -10.04
CA MET A 1 -4.03 -30.40 -10.02
C MET A 1 -2.68 -29.82 -9.70
N ASN A 2 -2.00 -29.22 -10.68
CA ASN A 2 -0.70 -28.61 -10.44
C ASN A 2 -0.93 -27.34 -9.62
N GLU A 3 -0.38 -27.29 -8.40
CA GLU A 3 -0.28 -26.03 -7.68
C GLU A 3 0.47 -25.02 -8.56
N PRO A 4 0.03 -23.75 -8.63
CA PRO A 4 0.77 -22.73 -9.34
C PRO A 4 2.17 -22.61 -8.70
N ALA A 5 3.20 -22.45 -9.55
CA ALA A 5 4.56 -22.20 -9.08
C ALA A 5 4.56 -21.03 -8.08
N PRO A 6 5.37 -21.09 -7.00
CA PRO A 6 5.48 -19.99 -6.06
C PRO A 6 5.86 -18.72 -6.83
N PRO A 7 5.24 -17.56 -6.50
CA PRO A 7 5.62 -16.31 -7.16
C PRO A 7 7.11 -16.05 -6.95
N PRO A 8 7.76 -15.33 -7.88
CA PRO A 8 9.14 -14.89 -7.74
C PRO A 8 9.26 -14.19 -6.40
N SER A 9 10.32 -14.48 -5.66
CA SER A 9 10.59 -13.80 -4.39
C SER A 9 10.83 -12.29 -4.57
N GLU A 10 11.11 -11.83 -5.80
CA GLU A 10 11.50 -10.44 -6.09
C GLU A 10 11.02 -10.01 -7.49
N PHE A 11 10.20 -8.95 -7.54
CA PHE A 11 9.85 -8.22 -8.77
C PHE A 11 10.81 -7.05 -8.98
N SER A 12 11.25 -6.84 -10.22
CA SER A 12 12.00 -5.64 -10.62
C SER A 12 11.07 -4.44 -10.78
N LEU A 13 11.65 -3.24 -10.84
CA LEU A 13 10.89 -2.03 -11.12
C LEU A 13 10.24 -2.07 -12.52
N GLU A 14 10.88 -2.75 -13.47
CA GLU A 14 10.35 -2.89 -14.83
C GLU A 14 9.16 -3.85 -14.87
N ASP A 15 9.22 -4.98 -14.15
CA ASP A 15 8.07 -5.89 -14.01
C ASP A 15 6.85 -5.12 -13.47
N ILE A 16 7.07 -4.23 -12.51
CA ILE A 16 6.01 -3.41 -11.90
C ILE A 16 5.47 -2.37 -12.88
N ARG A 17 6.33 -1.67 -13.64
CA ARG A 17 5.90 -0.74 -14.69
C ARG A 17 5.05 -1.45 -15.73
N GLN A 18 5.51 -2.59 -16.24
CA GLN A 18 4.77 -3.40 -17.18
C GLN A 18 3.43 -3.85 -16.58
N ALA A 19 3.42 -4.24 -15.30
CA ALA A 19 2.21 -4.63 -14.60
C ALA A 19 1.14 -3.54 -14.64
N LEU A 20 1.54 -2.30 -14.35
CA LEU A 20 0.67 -1.13 -14.25
C LEU A 20 0.04 -0.71 -15.59
N THR A 21 0.54 -1.20 -16.72
CA THR A 21 -0.07 -0.97 -18.05
C THR A 21 -1.28 -1.86 -18.34
N ARG A 22 -1.51 -2.91 -17.56
CA ARG A 22 -2.61 -3.85 -17.74
C ARG A 22 -3.89 -3.38 -17.04
N PRO A 23 -5.06 -3.96 -17.36
CA PRO A 23 -6.27 -3.71 -16.59
C PRO A 23 -6.04 -4.00 -15.11
N LEU A 24 -6.36 -3.01 -14.26
CA LEU A 24 -6.18 -3.13 -12.83
C LEU A 24 -7.17 -4.16 -12.25
N PRO A 25 -6.76 -5.02 -11.31
CA PRO A 25 -7.67 -5.92 -10.61
C PRO A 25 -8.80 -5.17 -9.89
N GLY A 26 -8.54 -3.90 -9.55
CA GLY A 26 -9.46 -3.03 -8.86
C GLY A 26 -10.00 -3.69 -7.61
N VAL A 27 -11.30 -3.54 -7.42
CA VAL A 27 -11.92 -4.01 -6.19
C VAL A 27 -11.88 -5.54 -6.05
N GLY A 28 -11.79 -6.29 -7.16
CA GLY A 28 -11.57 -7.75 -7.10
C GLY A 28 -10.24 -8.10 -6.42
N GLY A 29 -9.22 -7.26 -6.55
CA GLY A 29 -7.98 -7.34 -5.77
C GLY A 29 -8.14 -6.80 -4.35
N GLN A 30 -8.82 -5.66 -4.19
CA GLN A 30 -8.97 -5.00 -2.89
C GLN A 30 -9.80 -5.81 -1.88
N ILE A 31 -10.88 -6.49 -2.30
CA ILE A 31 -11.78 -7.19 -1.38
C ILE A 31 -11.12 -8.35 -0.64
N LYS A 32 -10.03 -8.90 -1.17
CA LYS A 32 -9.32 -10.04 -0.55
C LYS A 32 -8.73 -9.69 0.82
N MET A 33 -8.48 -8.39 1.07
CA MET A 33 -7.99 -7.88 2.35
C MET A 33 -9.00 -6.91 3.00
N ALA A 34 -10.29 -7.04 2.69
CA ALA A 34 -11.34 -6.25 3.32
C ALA A 34 -11.88 -6.92 4.60
N PRO A 35 -12.25 -6.14 5.65
CA PRO A 35 -12.99 -6.65 6.79
C PRO A 35 -14.28 -7.38 6.40
N ALA A 36 -14.53 -8.54 7.02
CA ALA A 36 -15.72 -9.37 6.83
C ALA A 36 -16.62 -9.43 8.09
N PRO A 37 -17.95 -9.62 7.97
CA PRO A 37 -18.68 -9.68 6.70
C PRO A 37 -18.62 -8.34 5.97
N LEU A 38 -18.60 -8.43 4.64
CA LEU A 38 -18.82 -7.24 3.82
C LEU A 38 -20.20 -6.67 4.18
N PRO A 39 -20.36 -5.34 4.31
CA PRO A 39 -21.67 -4.75 4.58
C PRO A 39 -22.66 -5.21 3.51
N HIS A 40 -23.90 -5.52 3.92
CA HIS A 40 -24.99 -5.95 3.01
C HIS A 40 -25.42 -4.89 1.98
N ARG A 41 -24.83 -3.69 1.99
CA ARG A 41 -25.16 -2.67 1.00
C ARG A 41 -24.53 -3.03 -0.34
N ALA A 42 -25.38 -3.17 -1.35
CA ALA A 42 -25.05 -3.27 -2.77
C ALA A 42 -24.07 -2.18 -3.27
N ASN A 43 -23.81 -1.14 -2.48
CA ASN A 43 -23.17 0.11 -2.88
C ASN A 43 -21.75 0.31 -2.31
N ARG A 44 -20.98 -0.75 -1.98
CA ARG A 44 -19.51 -0.59 -1.76
C ARG A 44 -18.79 -0.02 -3.00
N TRP A 45 -19.48 -0.07 -4.14
CA TRP A 45 -19.04 0.32 -5.47
C TRP A 45 -19.51 1.71 -5.88
N GLU A 46 -20.60 2.18 -5.27
CA GLU A 46 -21.06 3.55 -5.48
C GLU A 46 -20.26 4.45 -4.56
N VAL A 47 -19.30 5.12 -5.17
CA VAL A 47 -18.55 6.19 -4.55
C VAL A 47 -19.46 7.41 -4.47
N PRO A 48 -19.79 7.92 -3.26
CA PRO A 48 -20.59 9.13 -3.14
C PRO A 48 -19.90 10.31 -3.82
N GLU A 49 -20.66 11.16 -4.51
CA GLU A 49 -20.12 12.38 -5.14
C GLU A 49 -19.44 13.32 -4.11
N ASN A 50 -19.89 13.28 -2.86
CA ASN A 50 -19.37 14.10 -1.76
C ASN A 50 -18.26 13.41 -0.95
N CYS A 51 -17.63 12.35 -1.46
CA CYS A 51 -16.52 11.74 -0.74
C CYS A 51 -15.33 12.70 -0.64
N ARG A 52 -14.66 12.68 0.51
CA ARG A 52 -13.43 13.46 0.70
C ARG A 52 -12.30 12.76 -0.04
N GLU A 53 -11.58 13.48 -0.88
CA GLU A 53 -10.45 12.88 -1.59
C GLU A 53 -9.20 12.86 -0.72
N ALA A 54 -8.48 11.75 -0.78
CA ALA A 54 -7.15 11.57 -0.21
C ALA A 54 -6.26 10.87 -1.22
N SER A 55 -4.96 11.13 -1.17
CA SER A 55 -3.98 10.46 -2.02
C SER A 55 -2.90 9.84 -1.17
N VAL A 56 -2.43 8.67 -1.58
CA VAL A 56 -1.37 7.95 -0.87
C VAL A 56 -0.30 7.46 -1.83
N LEU A 57 0.91 7.28 -1.33
CA LEU A 57 2.06 6.88 -2.14
C LEU A 57 2.60 5.50 -1.73
N LEU A 58 2.46 4.52 -2.62
CA LEU A 58 3.24 3.27 -2.56
C LEU A 58 4.60 3.56 -3.20
N LEU A 59 5.56 3.97 -2.37
CA LEU A 59 6.91 4.31 -2.80
C LEU A 59 7.78 3.04 -2.84
N LEU A 60 8.46 2.81 -3.97
CA LEU A 60 9.36 1.69 -4.21
C LEU A 60 10.80 2.17 -4.31
N TYR A 61 11.73 1.52 -3.62
CA TYR A 61 13.15 1.88 -3.71
C TYR A 61 14.04 0.67 -3.41
N PRO A 62 15.27 0.64 -3.95
CA PRO A 62 16.28 -0.31 -3.50
C PRO A 62 16.76 0.08 -2.09
N LYS A 63 16.98 -0.90 -1.22
CA LYS A 63 17.56 -0.67 0.11
C LYS A 63 18.96 -1.26 0.18
N SER A 64 19.93 -0.47 0.65
CA SER A 64 21.31 -0.94 0.82
C SER A 64 21.43 -1.79 2.09
N LYS A 65 22.17 -2.89 2.02
CA LYS A 65 22.53 -3.71 3.18
C LYS A 65 24.06 -3.77 3.26
N ASN A 66 24.63 -3.29 4.36
CA ASN A 66 26.07 -3.24 4.61
C ASN A 66 26.87 -2.54 3.47
N GLY A 67 26.33 -1.45 2.94
CA GLY A 67 27.00 -0.69 1.86
C GLY A 67 26.91 -1.34 0.48
N ARG A 68 26.15 -2.43 0.31
CA ARG A 68 25.87 -3.06 -0.99
C ARG A 68 24.38 -2.94 -1.33
N PRO A 69 24.01 -2.76 -2.61
CA PRO A 69 22.61 -2.82 -3.03
C PRO A 69 21.98 -4.16 -2.58
N GLY A 70 20.88 -4.10 -1.82
CA GLY A 70 20.09 -5.28 -1.52
C GLY A 70 19.41 -5.82 -2.78
N SER A 71 19.09 -7.12 -2.81
CA SER A 71 18.57 -7.80 -4.00
C SER A 71 17.11 -7.49 -4.34
N GLY A 72 16.38 -6.74 -3.51
CA GLY A 72 14.94 -6.52 -3.67
C GLY A 72 14.46 -5.11 -3.38
N LEU A 73 13.32 -4.76 -3.97
CA LEU A 73 12.61 -3.52 -3.69
C LEU A 73 12.02 -3.53 -2.28
N HIS A 74 11.98 -2.35 -1.69
CA HIS A 74 11.31 -2.07 -0.44
C HIS A 74 10.20 -1.05 -0.69
N THR A 75 9.24 -1.02 0.23
CA THR A 75 8.29 0.08 0.37
C THR A 75 8.35 0.63 1.78
N VAL A 76 7.94 1.88 1.95
CA VAL A 76 7.85 2.52 3.26
C VAL A 76 6.39 2.68 3.65
N LEU A 77 6.10 2.30 4.88
CA LEU A 77 4.85 2.57 5.57
C LEU A 77 5.16 3.44 6.79
N ILE A 78 4.16 4.14 7.29
CA ILE A 78 4.23 4.93 8.51
C ILE A 78 3.32 4.33 9.58
N ARG A 79 3.74 4.37 10.83
CA ARG A 79 2.84 4.21 11.98
C ARG A 79 2.43 5.59 12.45
N ARG A 80 1.14 5.89 12.38
CA ARG A 80 0.62 7.15 12.92
C ARG A 80 0.79 7.17 14.45
N PRO A 81 1.01 8.35 15.08
CA PRO A 81 0.99 8.52 16.52
C PRO A 81 -0.28 7.97 17.16
N GLN A 82 -0.19 7.69 18.46
CA GLN A 82 -1.37 7.33 19.23
C GLN A 82 -2.09 8.62 19.67
N TYR A 83 -3.36 8.74 19.30
CA TYR A 83 -4.23 9.84 19.70
C TYR A 83 -5.69 9.36 19.86
N PRO A 84 -6.57 10.15 20.48
CA PRO A 84 -8.00 9.86 20.51
C PRO A 84 -8.58 10.01 19.10
N GLY A 85 -8.64 8.92 18.34
CA GLY A 85 -9.12 8.94 16.96
C GLY A 85 -9.10 7.58 16.26
N VAL A 86 -9.86 7.49 15.17
CA VAL A 86 -10.12 6.22 14.45
C VAL A 86 -8.91 5.65 13.71
N HIS A 87 -7.84 6.44 13.50
CA HIS A 87 -6.62 6.04 12.79
C HIS A 87 -5.38 5.97 13.70
N SER A 88 -5.60 6.08 15.01
CA SER A 88 -4.56 6.02 16.03
C SER A 88 -3.74 4.73 15.91
N GLY A 89 -2.41 4.86 15.81
CA GLY A 89 -1.50 3.73 15.73
C GLY A 89 -1.59 2.87 14.45
N GLN A 90 -2.41 3.23 13.47
CA GLN A 90 -2.55 2.45 12.24
C GLN A 90 -1.29 2.56 11.37
N ILE A 91 -0.99 1.46 10.67
CA ILE A 91 0.03 1.43 9.63
C ILE A 91 -0.60 1.87 8.31
N SER A 92 -0.03 2.89 7.69
CA SER A 92 -0.49 3.40 6.40
C SER A 92 0.65 3.66 5.43
N PHE A 93 0.32 3.84 4.15
CA PHE A 93 1.21 4.54 3.25
C PHE A 93 1.34 6.00 3.70
N PRO A 94 2.45 6.68 3.37
CA PRO A 94 2.48 8.13 3.44
C PRO A 94 1.41 8.73 2.51
N GLY A 95 0.79 9.81 2.95
CA GLY A 95 -0.30 10.46 2.23
C GLY A 95 -1.41 11.00 3.12
N GLY A 96 -2.25 11.82 2.53
CA GLY A 96 -3.29 12.53 3.27
C GLY A 96 -4.34 13.13 2.36
N ARG A 97 -5.05 14.13 2.90
CA ARG A 97 -6.22 14.71 2.27
C ARG A 97 -5.79 15.61 1.12
N ARG A 98 -6.54 15.57 0.02
CA ARG A 98 -6.36 16.55 -1.06
C ARG A 98 -6.86 17.94 -0.64
N GLU A 99 -6.03 18.95 -0.83
CA GLU A 99 -6.34 20.36 -0.64
C GLU A 99 -7.06 20.98 -1.85
N PRO A 100 -7.80 22.09 -1.66
CA PRO A 100 -8.39 22.82 -2.77
C PRO A 100 -7.33 23.34 -3.75
N GLY A 101 -7.49 23.04 -5.04
CA GLY A 101 -6.63 23.56 -6.10
C GLY A 101 -5.42 22.70 -6.47
N GLU A 102 -5.09 21.67 -5.69
CA GLU A 102 -4.00 20.74 -6.03
C GLU A 102 -4.48 19.52 -6.83
N SER A 103 -3.61 18.92 -7.63
CA SER A 103 -3.90 17.64 -8.26
C SER A 103 -3.80 16.50 -7.24
N ARG A 104 -4.38 15.33 -7.57
CA ARG A 104 -4.27 14.14 -6.70
C ARG A 104 -2.83 13.64 -6.58
N GLN A 105 -2.02 13.83 -7.61
CA GLN A 105 -0.60 13.48 -7.60
C GLN A 105 0.18 14.43 -6.69
N ASP A 106 -0.07 15.73 -6.80
CA ASP A 106 0.58 16.75 -5.96
C ASP A 106 0.25 16.51 -4.48
N ALA A 107 -1.00 16.16 -4.16
CA ALA A 107 -1.39 15.78 -2.81
C ALA A 107 -0.56 14.61 -2.26
N ALA A 108 -0.35 13.54 -3.06
CA ALA A 108 0.46 12.40 -2.62
C ALA A 108 1.92 12.79 -2.38
N LEU A 109 2.49 13.62 -3.25
CA LEU A 109 3.88 14.06 -3.18
C LEU A 109 4.11 15.03 -2.02
N ARG A 110 3.22 16.02 -1.83
CA ARG A 110 3.25 16.98 -0.72
C ARG A 110 3.18 16.26 0.62
N GLU A 111 2.18 15.41 0.81
CA GLU A 111 2.00 14.67 2.07
C GLU A 111 3.17 13.72 2.34
N THR A 112 3.72 13.06 1.31
CA THR A 112 4.93 12.24 1.46
C THR A 112 6.14 13.07 1.89
N PHE A 113 6.28 14.29 1.36
CA PHE A 113 7.34 15.19 1.77
C PHE A 113 7.14 15.68 3.21
N GLU A 114 5.92 16.06 3.59
CA GLU A 114 5.57 16.52 4.94
C GLU A 114 5.78 15.42 6.00
N GLU A 115 5.26 14.21 5.74
CA GLU A 115 5.30 13.12 6.72
C GLU A 115 6.68 12.47 6.85
N ILE A 116 7.42 12.28 5.74
CA ILE A 116 8.65 11.47 5.72
C ILE A 116 9.87 12.13 5.05
N GLY A 117 9.76 13.39 4.62
CA GLY A 117 10.87 14.21 4.14
C GLY A 117 11.42 13.84 2.76
N VAL A 118 10.76 12.96 2.01
CA VAL A 118 11.23 12.55 0.67
C VAL A 118 10.80 13.60 -0.35
N ALA A 119 11.77 14.37 -0.85
CA ALA A 119 11.50 15.48 -1.77
C ALA A 119 10.87 15.00 -3.10
N PRO A 120 9.83 15.67 -3.63
CA PRO A 120 9.13 15.25 -4.84
C PRO A 120 10.03 15.03 -6.07
N GLU A 121 11.10 15.80 -6.23
CA GLU A 121 12.07 15.67 -7.32
C GLU A 121 12.86 14.34 -7.30
N ASN A 122 12.89 13.64 -6.16
CA ASN A 122 13.49 12.31 -6.04
C ASN A 122 12.50 11.18 -6.34
N ILE A 123 11.21 11.50 -6.54
CA ILE A 123 10.13 10.56 -6.72
C ILE A 123 9.68 10.57 -8.18
N THR A 124 9.61 9.40 -8.80
CA THR A 124 8.97 9.22 -10.12
C THR A 124 7.69 8.43 -9.97
N ILE A 125 6.54 9.03 -10.25
CA ILE A 125 5.28 8.30 -10.36
C ILE A 125 5.35 7.37 -11.58
N ILE A 126 5.10 6.08 -11.36
CA ILE A 126 5.16 5.04 -12.41
C ILE A 126 3.79 4.45 -12.76
N GLY A 127 2.76 4.79 -11.98
CA GLY A 127 1.38 4.42 -12.28
C GLY A 127 0.43 4.72 -11.12
N GLN A 128 -0.81 4.29 -11.27
CA GLN A 128 -1.87 4.48 -10.29
C GLN A 128 -2.66 3.18 -10.14
N LEU A 129 -3.08 2.86 -8.91
CA LEU A 129 -4.01 1.77 -8.63
C LEU A 129 -5.45 2.27 -8.64
N SER A 130 -6.41 1.35 -8.54
CA SER A 130 -7.82 1.74 -8.55
C SER A 130 -8.14 2.56 -7.30
N ARG A 131 -9.00 3.57 -7.48
CA ARG A 131 -9.53 4.34 -6.34
C ARG A 131 -10.19 3.40 -5.33
N LEU A 132 -10.05 3.72 -4.05
CA LEU A 132 -10.62 2.94 -2.96
C LEU A 132 -11.50 3.84 -2.07
N TYR A 133 -12.79 3.52 -1.98
CA TYR A 133 -13.70 4.21 -1.07
C TYR A 133 -13.75 3.51 0.30
N ILE A 134 -13.64 4.30 1.37
CA ILE A 134 -13.66 3.84 2.76
C ILE A 134 -14.90 4.41 3.45
N PRO A 135 -16.01 3.65 3.55
CA PRO A 135 -17.27 4.14 4.09
C PRO A 135 -17.20 4.68 5.52
N PRO A 136 -16.49 4.04 6.50
CA PRO A 136 -16.44 4.55 7.87
C PRO A 136 -15.89 5.98 8.00
N SER A 137 -15.04 6.40 7.06
CA SER A 137 -14.41 7.73 7.08
C SER A 137 -14.83 8.62 5.91
N ASN A 138 -15.71 8.16 5.01
CA ASN A 138 -16.13 8.85 3.79
C ASN A 138 -14.95 9.38 2.94
N PHE A 139 -13.85 8.63 2.88
CA PHE A 139 -12.69 8.97 2.05
C PHE A 139 -12.65 8.16 0.75
N CYS A 140 -12.32 8.84 -0.34
CA CYS A 140 -11.92 8.28 -1.61
C CYS A 140 -10.40 8.39 -1.74
N ILE A 141 -9.73 7.26 -1.59
CA ILE A 141 -8.28 7.17 -1.62
C ILE A 141 -7.84 6.91 -3.07
N TYR A 142 -6.88 7.71 -3.54
CA TYR A 142 -6.23 7.58 -4.85
C TYR A 142 -4.78 7.11 -4.63
N PRO A 143 -4.50 5.81 -4.82
CA PRO A 143 -3.17 5.27 -4.56
C PRO A 143 -2.27 5.42 -5.78
N PHE A 144 -1.15 6.11 -5.62
CA PHE A 144 -0.11 6.24 -6.64
C PHE A 144 1.03 5.27 -6.35
N VAL A 145 1.56 4.64 -7.40
CA VAL A 145 2.78 3.83 -7.32
C VAL A 145 3.92 4.66 -7.84
N ALA A 146 4.97 4.78 -7.05
CA ALA A 146 6.11 5.61 -7.38
C ALA A 146 7.42 4.90 -7.05
N SER A 147 8.52 5.43 -7.56
CA SER A 147 9.85 4.90 -7.27
C SER A 147 10.90 5.97 -7.04
N CYS A 148 11.90 5.63 -6.23
CA CYS A 148 13.18 6.32 -6.15
C CYS A 148 14.28 5.42 -6.74
N SER A 149 15.21 6.02 -7.49
CA SER A 149 16.35 5.30 -8.07
C SER A 149 17.36 4.81 -7.03
N ARG A 150 17.35 5.40 -5.83
CA ARG A 150 18.18 5.08 -4.67
C ARG A 150 17.34 5.02 -3.41
N GLN A 151 17.90 4.46 -2.33
CA GLN A 151 17.28 4.52 -1.01
C GLN A 151 17.10 5.99 -0.59
N PRO A 152 15.87 6.44 -0.27
CA PRO A 152 15.63 7.79 0.23
C PRO A 152 16.30 8.02 1.59
N VAL A 153 16.66 9.27 1.87
CA VAL A 153 16.95 9.71 3.23
C VAL A 153 15.64 10.16 3.84
N PHE A 154 15.16 9.44 4.85
CA PHE A 154 13.91 9.77 5.52
C PHE A 154 14.14 10.80 6.63
N GLN A 155 13.23 11.77 6.73
CA GLN A 155 13.15 12.75 7.81
C GLN A 155 11.69 12.78 8.29
N PRO A 156 11.28 11.82 9.14
CA PRO A 156 9.90 11.75 9.59
C PRO A 156 9.53 12.94 10.48
N ASP A 157 8.34 13.51 10.25
CA ASP A 157 7.76 14.47 11.18
C ASP A 157 7.16 13.72 12.38
N GLU A 158 7.78 13.85 13.55
CA GLU A 158 7.36 13.15 14.78
C GLU A 158 5.91 13.48 15.21
N ARG A 159 5.35 14.60 14.73
CA ARG A 159 3.96 14.97 14.99
C ARG A 159 2.97 14.08 14.24
N GLU A 160 3.39 13.49 13.12
CA GLU A 160 2.55 12.73 12.20
C GLU A 160 2.99 11.28 12.02
N VAL A 161 4.26 10.98 12.31
CA VAL A 161 4.90 9.68 12.12
C VAL A 161 5.61 9.25 13.40
N ALA A 162 5.03 8.26 14.09
CA ALA A 162 5.64 7.67 15.27
C ALA A 162 6.68 6.59 14.94
N GLU A 163 6.65 6.03 13.74
CA GLU A 163 7.58 5.01 13.28
C GLU A 163 7.58 4.90 11.75
N LEU A 164 8.76 4.71 11.16
CA LEU A 164 8.91 4.30 9.77
C LEU A 164 9.04 2.77 9.69
N VAL A 165 8.21 2.15 8.87
CA VAL A 165 8.23 0.71 8.61
C VAL A 165 8.67 0.49 7.16
N GLU A 166 9.98 0.33 6.97
CA GLU A 166 10.58 0.00 5.68
C GLU A 166 10.47 -1.51 5.39
N ALA A 167 9.43 -1.91 4.67
CA ALA A 167 9.10 -3.30 4.41
C ALA A 167 9.72 -3.82 3.10
N PRO A 168 10.48 -4.94 3.11
CA PRO A 168 10.84 -5.66 1.88
C PRO A 168 9.57 -6.04 1.11
N LEU A 169 9.53 -5.76 -0.19
CA LEU A 169 8.33 -5.95 -1.00
C LEU A 169 7.90 -7.42 -1.05
N GLY A 170 8.87 -8.36 -0.99
CA GLY A 170 8.63 -9.80 -0.95
C GLY A 170 7.72 -10.26 0.19
N LEU A 171 7.67 -9.54 1.32
CA LEU A 171 6.82 -9.92 2.46
C LEU A 171 5.33 -9.93 2.11
N PHE A 172 4.89 -9.11 1.15
CA PHE A 172 3.49 -9.06 0.74
C PHE A 172 3.09 -10.23 -0.18
N PHE A 173 4.05 -11.02 -0.68
CA PHE A 173 3.80 -12.19 -1.52
C PHE A 173 3.81 -13.50 -0.74
N ASP A 174 4.39 -13.51 0.46
CA ASP A 174 4.40 -14.67 1.33
C ASP A 174 3.02 -14.90 1.97
N ARG A 175 2.37 -16.01 1.59
CA ARG A 175 1.06 -16.40 2.11
C ARG A 175 1.07 -16.67 3.61
N ALA A 176 2.20 -17.06 4.20
CA ALA A 176 2.30 -17.27 5.65
C ALA A 176 2.19 -15.95 6.44
N LEU A 177 2.45 -14.82 5.79
CA LEU A 177 2.31 -13.47 6.36
C LEU A 177 0.93 -12.87 6.11
N HIS A 178 0.04 -13.55 5.37
CA HIS A 178 -1.35 -13.16 5.17
C HIS A 178 -2.18 -13.82 6.27
N LYS A 179 -2.58 -13.04 7.27
CA LYS A 179 -3.24 -13.56 8.48
C LYS A 179 -4.64 -12.97 8.62
N GLU A 180 -5.43 -13.57 9.50
CA GLU A 180 -6.77 -13.09 9.85
C GLU A 180 -6.99 -13.22 11.35
N GLU A 181 -7.68 -12.23 11.94
CA GLU A 181 -8.15 -12.26 13.32
C GLU A 181 -9.60 -11.80 13.42
N THR A 182 -10.30 -12.17 14.50
CA THR A 182 -11.62 -11.62 14.80
C THR A 182 -11.48 -10.49 15.82
N TRP A 183 -11.89 -9.28 15.45
CA TRP A 183 -11.88 -8.10 16.32
C TRP A 183 -13.30 -7.62 16.59
N HIS A 184 -13.51 -7.05 17.77
CA HIS A 184 -14.78 -6.44 18.15
C HIS A 184 -14.70 -4.92 17.99
N PHE A 185 -15.64 -4.33 17.25
CA PHE A 185 -15.79 -2.88 17.13
C PHE A 185 -17.14 -2.46 17.69
N GLU A 186 -17.19 -1.44 18.54
CA GLU A 186 -18.41 -1.00 19.22
C GLU A 186 -19.60 -0.80 18.27
N ASN A 187 -19.39 -0.12 17.14
CA ASN A 187 -20.45 0.21 16.16
C ASN A 187 -20.64 -0.84 15.06
N TYR A 188 -19.79 -1.87 15.00
CA TYR A 188 -19.84 -2.87 13.93
C TYR A 188 -19.96 -4.31 14.45
N GLY A 189 -19.78 -4.55 15.74
CA GLY A 189 -19.70 -5.89 16.32
C GLY A 189 -18.44 -6.64 15.86
N ASN A 190 -18.52 -7.96 15.87
CA ASN A 190 -17.39 -8.81 15.49
C ASN A 190 -17.12 -8.73 13.98
N ARG A 191 -15.85 -8.54 13.63
CA ARG A 191 -15.36 -8.51 12.25
C ARG A 191 -14.15 -9.40 12.13
N ARG A 192 -14.08 -10.18 11.05
CA ARG A 192 -12.85 -10.84 10.62
C ARG A 192 -12.01 -9.83 9.87
N ILE A 193 -10.80 -9.60 10.36
CA ILE A 193 -9.86 -8.60 9.88
C ILE A 193 -8.69 -9.33 9.25
N PRO A 194 -8.64 -9.44 7.91
CA PRO A 194 -7.45 -9.89 7.22
C PRO A 194 -6.38 -8.80 7.28
N TYR A 195 -5.12 -9.21 7.42
CA TYR A 195 -3.98 -8.31 7.50
C TYR A 195 -2.70 -8.93 6.98
N PHE A 196 -1.76 -8.10 6.53
CA PHE A 196 -0.39 -8.50 6.32
C PHE A 196 0.39 -8.34 7.63
N PHE A 197 1.10 -9.39 8.05
CA PHE A 197 2.01 -9.32 9.18
C PHE A 197 3.40 -8.90 8.70
N VAL A 198 3.78 -7.66 8.97
CA VAL A 198 4.97 -7.01 8.39
C VAL A 198 5.86 -6.50 9.52
N LEU A 199 7.02 -7.13 9.71
CA LEU A 199 8.03 -6.70 10.68
C LEU A 199 7.47 -6.46 12.10
N GLY A 200 6.54 -7.33 12.55
CA GLY A 200 5.89 -7.21 13.87
C GLY A 200 4.58 -6.41 13.86
N HIS A 201 4.26 -5.73 12.76
CA HIS A 201 3.06 -4.91 12.62
C HIS A 201 1.92 -5.61 11.88
N LYS A 202 0.68 -5.26 12.22
CA LYS A 202 -0.52 -5.70 11.50
C LYS A 202 -0.93 -4.59 10.53
N VAL A 203 -0.71 -4.80 9.23
CA VAL A 203 -1.17 -3.89 8.17
C VAL A 203 -2.54 -4.35 7.69
N TRP A 204 -3.59 -3.58 7.98
CA TRP A 204 -4.98 -3.95 7.75
C TRP A 204 -5.77 -2.78 7.14
N GLY A 205 -7.05 -3.00 6.83
CA GLY A 205 -7.95 -1.94 6.36
C GLY A 205 -7.54 -1.39 4.98
N ALA A 206 -7.66 -0.07 4.79
CA ALA A 206 -7.44 0.58 3.49
C ALA A 206 -6.05 0.26 2.90
N THR A 207 -5.01 0.31 3.71
CA THR A 207 -3.63 0.02 3.29
C THR A 207 -3.47 -1.42 2.83
N ALA A 208 -4.02 -2.38 3.57
CA ALA A 208 -3.99 -3.79 3.16
C ALA A 208 -4.82 -4.05 1.89
N MET A 209 -5.96 -3.37 1.73
CA MET A 209 -6.77 -3.47 0.51
C MET A 209 -6.02 -2.95 -0.73
N ILE A 210 -5.33 -1.81 -0.62
CA ILE A 210 -4.48 -1.26 -1.69
C ILE A 210 -3.32 -2.21 -2.01
N LEU A 211 -2.61 -2.69 -0.98
CA LEU A 211 -1.53 -3.69 -1.15
C LEU A 211 -2.05 -4.97 -1.81
N SER A 212 -3.25 -5.42 -1.47
CA SER A 212 -3.84 -6.63 -2.06
C SER A 212 -4.13 -6.49 -3.55
N GLU A 213 -4.57 -5.32 -4.00
CA GLU A 213 -4.70 -5.02 -5.43
C GLU A 213 -3.33 -5.05 -6.12
N PHE A 214 -2.33 -4.39 -5.52
CA PHE A 214 -0.96 -4.37 -6.04
C PHE A 214 -0.35 -5.78 -6.16
N VAL A 215 -0.47 -6.60 -5.11
CA VAL A 215 -0.02 -8.00 -5.10
C VAL A 215 -0.80 -8.84 -6.12
N THR A 216 -2.11 -8.64 -6.23
CA THR A 216 -2.93 -9.34 -7.23
C THR A 216 -2.52 -8.98 -8.66
N LEU A 217 -2.21 -7.70 -8.90
CA LEU A 217 -1.70 -7.23 -10.19
C LEU A 217 -0.41 -7.97 -10.54
N LEU A 218 0.57 -8.01 -9.62
CA LEU A 218 1.88 -8.60 -9.86
C LEU A 218 1.89 -10.13 -9.91
N THR A 219 1.07 -10.82 -9.11
CA THR A 219 0.97 -12.29 -9.19
C THR A 219 0.29 -12.80 -10.46
N GLY A 220 -0.42 -11.92 -11.19
CA GLY A 220 -0.85 -12.19 -12.56
C GLY A 220 0.29 -12.12 -13.60
N ILE A 221 1.51 -11.79 -13.18
CA ILE A 221 2.75 -11.87 -13.97
C ILE A 221 3.48 -13.11 -13.48
N GLN A 222 3.64 -14.11 -14.34
CA GLN A 222 4.72 -15.07 -14.11
C GLN A 222 6.02 -14.31 -14.41
N PRO A 223 6.96 -14.17 -13.46
CA PRO A 223 8.26 -13.56 -13.72
C PRO A 223 8.92 -14.28 -14.88
N GLU A 224 9.56 -13.52 -15.76
CA GLU A 224 10.51 -14.12 -16.70
C GLU A 224 11.57 -14.87 -15.87
N PRO A 225 11.89 -16.14 -16.19
CA PRO A 225 12.96 -16.86 -15.53
C PRO A 225 14.24 -16.03 -15.67
N ARG A 226 14.90 -15.70 -14.56
CA ARG A 226 16.20 -15.01 -14.60
C ARG A 226 17.15 -15.88 -15.43
N LEU A 227 17.53 -15.40 -16.61
CA LEU A 227 18.57 -16.02 -17.40
C LEU A 227 19.88 -15.90 -16.61
N ASN A 228 20.37 -17.02 -16.09
CA ASN A 228 21.71 -17.09 -15.55
C ASN A 228 22.70 -16.84 -16.70
N HIS A 229 23.28 -15.65 -16.75
CA HIS A 229 24.50 -15.46 -17.53
C HIS A 229 25.63 -16.16 -16.77
N GLY A 230 25.99 -17.34 -17.27
CA GLY A 230 27.20 -18.07 -16.86
C GLY A 230 28.48 -17.44 -17.39
#